data_AF-A0A7Y3ATR7-F1
#
_entry.id   AF-A0A7Y3ATR7-F1
#
_cell.length_a   1.000
_cell.length_b   1.000
_cell.length_c   1.000
_cell.angle_alpha   90.00
_cell.angle_beta   90.00
_cell.angle_gamma   90.00
#
_symmetry.space_group_name_H-M   'P 1'
#
loop_
_entity.id
_entity.type
_entity.pdbx_description
1 polymer ?
#
loop_
_entity_poly.entity_id
_entity_poly.type
_entity_poly.pdbx_seq_one_letter_code
_entity_poly.pdbx_strand_id
1 'polypeptide(L)'
;MINRFIFVSLILFIFASCEVSPKPINYGSDGCHFCSMTIVDKQHAAQIVTKKGKAFKFDAVECMMNHLKDVDTASIALYMVNNLQEPGELIDAQKATFLISKEIPSPMGEYLSAFKSRVEAENIETENNGKLYSWNELLTRFKVH
;
A
#
# COMPACT_ATOMS: atom_id res chain seq x y z
N MET A 1 54.61 -7.90 2.75
CA MET A 1 53.78 -6.85 3.37
C MET A 1 52.60 -6.47 2.48
N ILE A 2 51.70 -7.42 2.18
CA ILE A 2 50.52 -7.20 1.29
C ILE A 2 49.19 -7.58 1.98
N ASN A 3 49.22 -8.25 3.14
CA ASN A 3 48.02 -8.81 3.79
C ASN A 3 47.28 -7.88 4.77
N ARG A 4 47.79 -6.69 5.10
CA ARG A 4 47.13 -5.79 6.07
C ARG A 4 46.17 -4.79 5.43
N PHE A 5 46.38 -4.43 4.17
CA PHE A 5 45.52 -3.46 3.46
C PHE A 5 44.24 -4.08 2.88
N ILE A 6 44.23 -5.40 2.63
CA ILE A 6 43.03 -6.12 2.15
C ILE A 6 41.96 -6.17 3.25
N PHE A 7 42.36 -6.26 4.52
CA PHE A 7 41.43 -6.36 5.65
C PHE A 7 40.71 -5.04 5.98
N VAL A 8 41.31 -3.89 5.67
CA VAL A 8 40.71 -2.57 5.89
C VAL A 8 39.72 -2.20 4.78
N SER A 9 39.92 -2.73 3.56
CA SER A 9 39.01 -2.50 2.43
C SER A 9 37.68 -3.26 2.56
N LEU A 10 37.64 -4.39 3.29
CA LEU A 10 36.45 -5.22 3.44
C LEU A 10 35.43 -4.70 4.48
N ILE A 11 35.85 -3.78 5.36
CA ILE A 11 34.99 -3.20 6.41
C ILE A 11 34.12 -2.05 5.88
N LEU A 12 34.37 -1.60 4.65
CA LEU A 12 33.57 -0.57 3.99
C LEU A 12 32.36 -1.14 3.22
N PHE A 13 31.82 -2.29 3.64
CA PHE A 13 30.51 -2.77 3.18
C PHE A 13 29.38 -1.99 3.87
N ILE A 14 29.23 -0.74 3.43
CA ILE A 14 27.96 -0.10 3.10
C ILE A 14 26.78 -0.48 4.02
N PHE A 15 26.61 0.26 5.11
CA PHE A 15 25.30 0.40 5.75
C PHE A 15 24.42 1.32 4.89
N ALA A 16 23.99 0.85 3.72
CA ALA A 16 22.93 1.51 2.98
C ALA A 16 21.61 1.21 3.69
N SER A 17 21.25 2.06 4.66
CA SER A 17 19.91 2.06 5.22
C SER A 17 18.92 2.44 4.12
N CYS A 18 17.93 1.60 3.84
CA CYS A 18 16.82 1.99 2.98
C CYS A 18 16.02 3.09 3.68
N GLU A 19 15.82 4.21 3.00
CA GLU A 19 14.98 5.30 3.47
C GLU A 19 13.52 4.83 3.62
N VAL A 20 12.90 5.15 4.76
CA VAL A 20 11.48 4.91 5.03
C VAL A 20 10.67 6.01 4.33
N SER A 21 10.39 5.77 3.05
CA SER A 21 9.58 6.64 2.20
C SER A 21 8.72 5.80 1.26
N PRO A 22 7.53 6.28 0.83
CA PRO A 22 6.78 5.65 -0.25
C PRO A 22 7.68 5.45 -1.47
N LYS A 23 7.48 4.37 -2.22
CA LYS A 23 8.27 4.06 -3.41
C LYS A 23 7.32 4.13 -4.61
N PRO A 24 7.78 4.60 -5.77
CA PRO A 24 6.95 4.61 -6.96
C PRO A 24 6.45 3.19 -7.28
N ILE A 25 5.17 3.06 -7.61
CA ILE A 25 4.62 1.85 -8.24
C ILE A 25 4.80 2.00 -9.75
N ASN A 26 5.57 1.10 -10.36
CA ASN A 26 5.77 1.04 -11.80
C ASN A 26 4.63 0.23 -12.40
N TYR A 27 3.51 0.89 -12.66
CA TYR A 27 2.33 0.27 -13.27
C TYR A 27 2.67 -0.40 -14.61
N GLY A 28 2.18 -1.62 -14.81
CA GLY A 28 2.51 -2.46 -15.96
C GLY A 28 3.79 -3.28 -15.81
N SER A 29 4.52 -3.16 -14.70
CA SER A 29 5.80 -3.85 -14.48
C SER A 29 5.89 -4.47 -13.08
N ASP A 30 5.56 -3.72 -12.02
CA ASP A 30 5.64 -4.23 -10.66
C ASP A 30 4.59 -5.31 -10.40
N GLY A 31 4.97 -6.38 -9.70
CA GLY A 31 4.07 -7.44 -9.25
C GLY A 31 3.46 -7.13 -7.88
N CYS A 32 2.19 -7.46 -7.72
CA CYS A 32 1.50 -7.46 -6.43
C CYS A 32 2.11 -8.54 -5.52
N HIS A 33 2.47 -8.14 -4.30
CA HIS A 33 3.08 -9.04 -3.34
C HIS A 33 2.13 -10.14 -2.84
N PHE A 34 0.81 -9.91 -2.91
CA PHE A 34 -0.20 -10.84 -2.42
C PHE A 34 -0.69 -11.79 -3.52
N CYS A 35 -1.28 -11.27 -4.60
CA CYS A 35 -1.88 -12.09 -5.66
C CYS A 35 -0.91 -12.46 -6.79
N SER A 36 0.34 -11.98 -6.77
CA SER A 36 1.36 -12.18 -7.81
C SER A 36 1.01 -11.65 -9.21
N MET A 37 -0.14 -10.98 -9.39
CA MET A 37 -0.49 -10.33 -10.65
C MET A 37 0.29 -9.03 -10.85
N THR A 38 0.53 -8.65 -12.10
CA THR A 38 1.11 -7.34 -12.44
C THR A 38 0.16 -6.22 -12.05
N ILE A 39 0.68 -5.21 -11.34
CA ILE A 39 -0.07 -4.03 -10.94
C ILE A 39 -0.26 -3.14 -12.15
N VAL A 40 -1.47 -3.03 -12.66
CA VAL A 40 -1.80 -2.20 -13.83
C VAL A 40 -2.74 -1.04 -13.50
N ASP A 41 -3.53 -1.20 -12.43
CA ASP A 41 -4.54 -0.23 -12.03
C ASP A 41 -3.92 0.89 -11.17
N LYS A 42 -4.15 2.15 -11.57
CA LYS A 42 -3.71 3.35 -10.86
C LYS A 42 -4.71 3.88 -9.85
N GLN A 43 -5.91 3.32 -9.78
CA GLN A 43 -6.98 3.78 -8.91
C GLN A 43 -6.98 3.03 -7.57
N HIS A 44 -6.68 1.74 -7.58
CA HIS A 44 -6.88 0.86 -6.43
C HIS A 44 -5.60 0.37 -5.76
N ALA A 45 -4.44 0.51 -6.41
CA ALA A 45 -3.19 -0.04 -5.89
C ALA A 45 -2.82 0.51 -4.51
N ALA A 46 -2.05 -0.28 -3.77
CA ALA A 46 -1.64 0.04 -2.42
C ALA A 46 -0.18 -0.34 -2.18
N GLN A 47 0.39 0.15 -1.08
CA GLN A 47 1.75 -0.16 -0.67
C GLN A 47 1.89 -0.11 0.85
N ILE A 48 2.68 -1.02 1.42
CA ILE A 48 3.24 -0.85 2.77
C ILE A 48 4.75 -0.61 2.69
N VAL A 49 5.29 0.18 3.62
CA VAL A 49 6.74 0.35 3.79
C VAL A 49 7.11 -0.05 5.20
N THR A 50 8.04 -0.99 5.34
CA THR A 50 8.54 -1.43 6.65
C THR A 50 9.39 -0.35 7.32
N LYS A 51 9.60 -0.48 8.64
CA LYS A 51 10.56 0.34 9.39
C LYS A 51 12.00 0.24 8.88
N LYS A 52 12.31 -0.79 8.07
CA LYS A 52 13.60 -0.95 7.37
C LYS A 52 13.60 -0.35 5.96
N GLY A 53 12.55 0.35 5.54
CA GLY A 53 12.45 1.00 4.23
C GLY A 53 12.10 0.08 3.05
N LYS A 54 11.88 -1.22 3.29
CA LYS A 54 11.40 -2.15 2.25
C LYS A 54 9.94 -1.87 1.94
N ALA A 55 9.63 -1.64 0.66
CA ALA A 55 8.27 -1.46 0.16
C ALA A 55 7.70 -2.79 -0.38
N PHE A 56 6.45 -3.08 -0.03
CA PHE A 56 5.65 -4.15 -0.64
C PHE A 56 4.44 -3.50 -1.31
N LYS A 57 4.22 -3.83 -2.58
CA LYS A 57 3.23 -3.20 -3.45
C LYS A 57 2.09 -4.17 -3.71
N PHE A 58 0.89 -3.66 -3.89
CA PHE A 58 -0.33 -4.45 -4.04
C PHE A 58 -1.18 -3.88 -5.17
N ASP A 59 -1.81 -4.78 -5.93
CA ASP A 59 -2.69 -4.42 -7.05
C ASP A 59 -3.96 -3.70 -6.59
N ALA A 60 -4.40 -3.99 -5.37
CA ALA A 60 -5.58 -3.39 -4.77
C ALA A 60 -5.44 -3.23 -3.23
N VAL A 61 -6.25 -2.36 -2.63
CA VAL A 61 -6.28 -2.15 -1.17
C VAL A 61 -6.61 -3.45 -0.43
N GLU A 62 -7.51 -4.28 -0.96
CA GLU A 62 -7.89 -5.57 -0.39
C GLU A 62 -6.76 -6.61 -0.42
N CYS A 63 -5.84 -6.52 -1.39
CA CYS A 63 -4.62 -7.34 -1.40
C CYS A 63 -3.72 -6.97 -0.23
N MET A 64 -3.56 -5.66 0.04
CA MET A 64 -2.84 -5.18 1.21
C MET A 64 -3.53 -5.65 2.50
N MET A 65 -4.85 -5.48 2.62
CA MET A 65 -5.60 -5.88 3.82
C MET A 65 -5.49 -7.38 4.12
N ASN A 66 -5.52 -8.23 3.09
CA ASN A 66 -5.33 -9.66 3.29
C ASN A 66 -3.90 -10.01 3.69
N HIS A 67 -2.90 -9.35 3.10
CA HIS A 67 -1.50 -9.53 3.50
C HIS A 67 -1.24 -9.11 4.96
N LEU A 68 -1.91 -8.05 5.44
CA LEU A 68 -1.76 -7.57 6.82
C LEU A 68 -2.17 -8.59 7.90
N LYS A 69 -2.94 -9.62 7.55
CA LYS A 69 -3.33 -10.69 8.48
C LYS A 69 -2.16 -11.60 8.86
N ASP A 70 -1.18 -11.70 7.97
CA ASP A 70 -0.10 -12.69 8.06
C ASP A 70 1.24 -12.06 8.44
N VAL A 71 1.28 -10.76 8.75
CA VAL A 71 2.50 -10.03 9.08
C VAL A 71 2.38 -9.26 10.39
N ASP A 72 3.52 -9.04 11.04
CA ASP A 72 3.61 -8.16 12.20
C ASP A 72 3.44 -6.70 11.76
N THR A 73 2.27 -6.13 12.03
CA THR A 73 1.93 -4.73 11.73
C THR A 73 2.84 -3.74 12.47
N ALA A 74 3.45 -4.13 13.59
CA ALA A 74 4.43 -3.32 14.31
C ALA A 74 5.75 -3.16 13.54
N SER A 75 6.01 -4.00 12.51
CA SER A 75 7.16 -3.87 11.62
C SER A 75 6.94 -2.85 10.49
N ILE A 76 5.70 -2.38 10.29
CA ILE A 76 5.31 -1.46 9.23
C ILE A 76 5.43 -0.02 9.72
N ALA A 77 5.93 0.85 8.85
CA ALA A 77 6.08 2.28 9.10
C ALA A 77 5.07 3.12 8.33
N LEU A 78 4.72 2.73 7.10
CA LEU A 78 3.80 3.47 6.23
C LEU A 78 2.77 2.52 5.61
N TYR A 79 1.53 2.98 5.55
CA TYR A 79 0.44 2.37 4.79
C TYR A 79 -0.02 3.38 3.75
N MET A 80 0.08 3.03 2.49
CA MET A 80 -0.22 3.91 1.36
C MET A 80 -1.26 3.26 0.46
N VAL A 81 -2.20 4.06 -0.03
CA VAL A 81 -3.22 3.64 -0.99
C VAL A 81 -3.32 4.67 -2.09
N ASN A 82 -3.65 4.26 -3.30
CA ASN A 82 -3.97 5.21 -4.35
C ASN A 82 -5.27 5.95 -4.04
N ASN A 83 -5.28 7.23 -4.34
CA ASN A 83 -6.50 8.04 -4.32
C ASN A 83 -7.32 7.76 -5.59
N LEU A 84 -8.59 7.37 -5.44
CA LEU A 84 -9.47 7.11 -6.58
C LEU A 84 -9.62 8.35 -7.49
N GLN A 85 -9.69 9.54 -6.89
CA GLN A 85 -9.90 10.80 -7.61
C GLN A 85 -8.62 11.30 -8.32
N GLU A 86 -7.45 10.84 -7.89
CA GLU A 86 -6.14 11.22 -8.47
C GLU A 86 -5.32 9.95 -8.74
N PRO A 87 -5.64 9.18 -9.81
CA PRO A 87 -5.05 7.87 -10.02
C PRO A 87 -3.52 7.90 -10.10
N GLY A 88 -2.89 7.09 -9.26
CA GLY A 88 -1.44 6.96 -9.12
C GLY A 88 -0.85 7.82 -8.00
N GLU A 89 -1.63 8.72 -7.39
CA GLU A 89 -1.25 9.46 -6.19
C GLU A 89 -1.39 8.56 -4.95
N LEU A 90 -0.28 8.33 -4.25
CA LEU A 90 -0.27 7.59 -2.98
C LEU A 90 -0.57 8.52 -1.80
N ILE A 91 -1.63 8.19 -1.06
CA ILE A 91 -2.05 8.88 0.17
C ILE A 91 -1.90 7.98 1.39
N ASP A 92 -1.79 8.58 2.57
CA ASP A 92 -1.74 7.88 3.86
C ASP A 92 -3.05 7.15 4.14
N ALA A 93 -3.01 5.82 4.12
CA ALA A 93 -4.18 4.97 4.25
C ALA A 93 -4.86 5.11 5.63
N GLN A 94 -4.11 5.50 6.67
CA GLN A 94 -4.65 5.68 8.01
C GLN A 94 -5.51 6.94 8.14
N LYS A 95 -5.35 7.89 7.21
CA LYS A 95 -6.12 9.14 7.13
C LYS A 95 -7.16 9.13 6.01
N ALA A 96 -7.08 8.15 5.11
CA ALA A 96 -8.02 8.00 4.02
C ALA A 96 -9.42 7.61 4.50
N THR A 97 -10.41 7.89 3.67
CA THR A 97 -11.76 7.31 3.78
C THR A 97 -11.92 6.30 2.66
N PHE A 98 -12.59 5.18 2.95
CA PHE A 98 -12.76 4.09 2.01
C PHE A 98 -14.23 3.90 1.68
N LEU A 99 -14.54 3.56 0.44
CA LEU A 99 -15.88 3.17 -0.01
C LEU A 99 -15.82 1.73 -0.52
N ILE A 100 -16.77 0.92 -0.08
CA ILE A 100 -17.07 -0.36 -0.74
C ILE A 100 -18.37 -0.19 -1.51
N SER A 101 -18.29 -0.20 -2.84
CA SER A 101 -19.44 -0.04 -3.72
C SER A 101 -19.34 -0.87 -4.99
N LYS A 102 -20.35 -1.70 -5.26
CA LYS A 102 -20.41 -2.55 -6.46
C LYS A 102 -20.38 -1.77 -7.78
N GLU A 103 -20.70 -0.48 -7.75
CA GLU A 103 -20.62 0.39 -8.92
C GLU A 103 -19.18 0.78 -9.29
N ILE A 104 -18.23 0.58 -8.36
CA ILE A 104 -16.80 0.88 -8.55
C ILE A 104 -15.99 -0.42 -8.41
N PRO A 105 -15.77 -1.16 -9.52
CA PRO A 105 -15.04 -2.43 -9.47
C PRO A 105 -13.56 -2.20 -9.19
N SER A 106 -13.04 -2.92 -8.19
CA SER A 106 -11.60 -3.05 -7.94
C SER A 106 -11.05 -4.30 -8.64
N PRO A 107 -9.73 -4.37 -8.93
CA PRO A 107 -9.11 -5.50 -9.64
C PRO A 107 -9.35 -6.87 -8.99
N MET A 108 -9.53 -6.91 -7.66
CA MET A 108 -9.68 -8.15 -6.88
C MET A 108 -11.09 -8.38 -6.34
N GLY A 109 -12.08 -7.60 -6.80
CA GLY A 109 -13.50 -7.90 -6.58
C GLY A 109 -14.07 -7.57 -5.20
N GLU A 110 -13.33 -6.86 -4.34
CA GLU A 110 -13.89 -6.31 -3.09
C GLU A 110 -14.59 -4.97 -3.28
N TYR A 111 -14.45 -4.37 -4.47
CA TYR A 111 -15.06 -3.08 -4.81
C TYR A 111 -14.64 -1.94 -3.88
N LEU A 112 -13.38 -1.99 -3.43
CA LEU A 112 -12.84 -1.15 -2.38
C LEU A 112 -11.98 -0.03 -2.98
N SER A 113 -12.42 1.21 -2.79
CA SER A 113 -11.72 2.41 -3.27
C SER A 113 -11.38 3.34 -2.11
N ALA A 114 -10.28 4.08 -2.22
CA ALA A 114 -9.81 5.01 -1.20
C ALA A 114 -9.86 6.47 -1.69
N PHE A 115 -10.09 7.38 -0.75
CA PHE A 115 -10.24 8.81 -0.98
C PHE A 115 -9.41 9.58 0.04
N LYS A 116 -8.77 10.67 -0.40
CA LYS A 116 -7.95 11.53 0.47
C LYS A 116 -8.75 12.25 1.55
N SER A 117 -10.06 12.44 1.34
CA SER A 117 -10.94 13.11 2.29
C SER A 117 -12.30 12.43 2.40
N ARG A 118 -12.94 12.61 3.56
CA ARG A 118 -14.30 12.13 3.79
C ARG A 118 -15.30 12.78 2.85
N VAL A 119 -15.14 14.07 2.57
CA VAL A 119 -16.03 14.84 1.68
C VAL A 119 -16.00 14.26 0.26
N GLU A 120 -14.82 13.93 -0.27
CA GLU A 120 -14.73 13.27 -1.58
C GLU A 120 -15.41 11.89 -1.58
N ALA A 121 -15.21 11.11 -0.53
CA ALA A 121 -15.83 9.81 -0.42
C ALA A 121 -17.37 9.90 -0.35
N GLU A 122 -17.93 10.86 0.38
CA GLU A 122 -19.37 11.11 0.49
C GLU A 122 -19.98 11.60 -0.84
N ASN A 123 -19.27 12.45 -1.59
CA ASN A 123 -19.70 12.87 -2.92
C ASN A 123 -19.81 11.68 -3.88
N ILE A 124 -18.81 10.79 -3.87
CA ILE A 124 -18.80 9.61 -4.75
C ILE A 124 -19.80 8.55 -4.29
N GLU A 125 -19.96 8.36 -2.98
CA GLU A 125 -20.96 7.45 -2.40
C GLU A 125 -22.39 7.85 -2.75
N THR A 126 -22.71 9.15 -2.81
CA THR A 126 -24.04 9.65 -3.20
C THR A 126 -24.45 9.18 -4.61
N GLU A 127 -23.48 9.08 -5.53
CA GLU A 127 -23.73 8.69 -6.93
C GLU A 127 -23.61 7.17 -7.14
N ASN A 128 -22.78 6.50 -6.34
CA ASN A 128 -22.38 5.11 -6.56
C ASN A 128 -22.94 4.15 -5.51
N ASN A 129 -23.70 4.63 -4.52
CA ASN A 129 -24.10 3.87 -3.34
C ASN A 129 -22.90 3.27 -2.59
N GLY A 130 -23.17 2.45 -1.58
CA GLY A 130 -22.18 1.61 -0.93
C GLY A 130 -22.10 1.89 0.57
N LYS A 131 -20.94 1.59 1.15
CA LYS A 131 -20.69 1.87 2.56
C LYS A 131 -19.30 2.46 2.74
N LEU A 132 -19.26 3.59 3.46
CA LEU A 132 -18.01 4.23 3.86
C LEU A 132 -17.40 3.52 5.08
N TYR A 133 -16.07 3.51 5.11
CA TYR A 133 -15.24 2.96 6.19
C TYR A 133 -14.08 3.91 6.47
N SER A 134 -13.77 4.08 7.75
CA SER A 134 -12.46 4.53 8.22
C SER A 134 -11.44 3.39 8.16
N TRP A 135 -10.16 3.72 8.33
CA TRP A 135 -9.09 2.73 8.45
C TRP A 135 -9.39 1.65 9.50
N ASN A 136 -9.82 2.03 10.70
CA ASN A 136 -10.07 1.07 11.79
C ASN A 136 -11.28 0.16 11.50
N GLU A 137 -12.33 0.69 10.90
CA GLU A 137 -13.48 -0.11 10.48
C GLU A 137 -13.10 -1.08 9.36
N LEU A 138 -12.19 -0.68 8.48
CA LEU A 138 -11.67 -1.52 7.41
C LEU A 138 -10.80 -2.67 7.97
N LEU A 139 -9.89 -2.38 8.92
CA LEU A 139 -9.14 -3.42 9.64
C LEU A 139 -10.07 -4.43 10.32
N THR A 140 -11.12 -3.93 10.99
CA THR A 140 -12.14 -4.76 11.65
C THR A 140 -12.88 -5.64 10.64
N ARG A 141 -13.31 -5.06 9.51
CA ARG A 141 -14.00 -5.78 8.43
C ARG A 141 -13.15 -6.92 7.87
N PHE A 142 -11.86 -6.65 7.62
CA PHE A 142 -10.95 -7.66 7.08
C PHE A 142 -10.45 -8.63 8.14
N LYS A 143 -10.63 -8.38 9.43
CA LYS A 143 -10.08 -9.15 10.55
C LYS A 143 -8.55 -9.11 10.59
N VAL A 144 -7.98 -7.92 10.39
CA VAL A 144 -6.54 -7.67 10.60
C VAL A 144 -6.28 -7.54 12.11
N HIS A 145 -5.20 -8.15 12.59
CA HIS A 145 -4.85 -8.25 14.02
C HIS A 145 -3.90 -7.15 14.50
#